data_AF-A0A0V0H615-F1
#
_entry.id   AF-A0A0V0H615-F1
#
_cell.length_a   1.000
_cell.length_b   1.000
_cell.length_c   1.000
_cell.angle_alpha   90.00
_cell.angle_beta   90.00
_cell.angle_gamma   90.00
#
_symmetry.space_group_name_H-M   'P 1'
#
loop_
_entity.id
_entity.type
_entity.pdbx_description
1 polymer ?
#
loop_
_entity_poly.entity_id
_entity_poly.type
_entity_poly.pdbx_seq_one_letter_code
_entity_poly.pdbx_strand_id
1 'polypeptide(L)'
;MLACGLATHFVSSDNLPRLEQALVKVDTSDPNAISAIISRFSHIPKLKEESPYHRMKIINRCFSQRTIEEIISTLEIEALDKKDDWITSTIYSLKKASPTSLKIFLRSIREGR
;
A
#
# COMPACT_ATOMS: atom_id res chain seq x y z
N MET A 1 -2.09 -4.35 2.51
CA MET A 1 -2.10 -4.72 1.07
C MET A 1 -3.50 -4.69 0.51
N LEU A 2 -4.43 -5.54 0.98
CA LEU A 2 -5.81 -5.60 0.45
C LEU A 2 -6.54 -4.24 0.49
N ALA A 3 -6.60 -3.57 1.65
CA ALA A 3 -7.27 -2.26 1.76
C ALA A 3 -6.68 -1.17 0.84
N CYS A 4 -5.39 -1.27 0.49
CA CYS A 4 -4.72 -0.32 -0.42
C CYS A 4 -4.79 -0.77 -1.89
N GLY A 5 -5.53 -1.83 -2.22
CA GLY A 5 -5.66 -2.33 -3.60
C GLY A 5 -4.43 -3.09 -4.15
N LEU A 6 -3.42 -3.37 -3.32
CA LEU A 6 -2.20 -4.08 -3.77
C LEU A 6 -2.37 -5.60 -3.85
N ALA A 7 -3.35 -6.15 -3.12
CA ALA A 7 -3.71 -7.56 -3.18
C ALA A 7 -5.20 -7.65 -3.53
N THR A 8 -5.60 -8.66 -4.30
CA THR A 8 -6.99 -8.87 -4.69
C THR A 8 -7.80 -9.62 -3.63
N HIS A 9 -7.14 -10.48 -2.86
CA HIS A 9 -7.76 -11.37 -1.87
C HIS A 9 -6.91 -11.44 -0.59
N PHE A 10 -7.53 -11.84 0.52
CA PHE A 10 -6.83 -12.13 1.77
C PHE A 10 -7.29 -13.49 2.31
N VAL A 11 -6.36 -14.45 2.37
CA VAL A 11 -6.59 -15.82 2.79
C VAL A 11 -5.70 -16.11 3.99
N SER A 12 -6.25 -16.69 5.06
CA SER A 12 -5.45 -17.11 6.22
C SER A 12 -4.49 -18.23 5.79
N SER A 13 -3.27 -18.25 6.36
CA SER A 13 -2.28 -19.29 6.08
C SER A 13 -2.83 -20.70 6.27
N ASP A 14 -3.67 -20.88 7.29
CA ASP A 14 -4.26 -22.18 7.65
C ASP A 14 -5.22 -22.71 6.56
N ASN A 15 -5.76 -21.83 5.71
CA ASN A 15 -6.65 -22.18 4.61
C ASN A 15 -5.94 -22.36 3.27
N LEU A 16 -4.65 -21.98 3.17
CA LEU A 16 -3.91 -22.08 1.91
C LEU A 16 -3.84 -23.51 1.35
N PRO A 17 -3.59 -24.57 2.15
CA PRO A 17 -3.58 -25.93 1.60
C PRO A 17 -4.93 -26.37 1.04
N ARG A 18 -6.04 -25.91 1.63
CA ARG A 18 -7.39 -26.22 1.16
C ARG A 18 -7.74 -25.45 -0.11
N LEU A 19 -7.31 -24.19 -0.20
CA LEU A 19 -7.44 -23.38 -1.41
C LEU A 19 -6.68 -24.01 -2.57
N GLU A 20 -5.43 -24.42 -2.35
CA GLU A 20 -4.60 -25.07 -3.36
C GLU A 20 -5.28 -26.34 -3.90
N GLN A 21 -5.75 -27.22 -3.01
CA GLN A 21 -6.49 -28.42 -3.41
C GLN A 21 -7.77 -28.12 -4.19
N ALA A 22 -8.47 -27.03 -3.85
CA ALA A 22 -9.66 -26.61 -4.58
C ALA A 22 -9.31 -26.12 -5.99
N LEU A 23 -8.22 -25.36 -6.14
CA LEU A 23 -7.75 -24.86 -7.44
C LEU A 23 -7.24 -26.00 -8.34
N VAL A 24 -6.55 -27.01 -7.80
CA VAL A 24 -6.05 -28.16 -8.57
C VAL A 24 -7.17 -28.99 -9.18
N LYS A 25 -8.33 -29.07 -8.52
CA LYS A 25 -9.47 -29.88 -8.98
C LYS A 25 -10.31 -29.20 -10.07
N VAL A 26 -10.00 -27.97 -10.43
CA VAL A 26 -10.84 -27.15 -11.30
C VAL A 26 -10.40 -27.34 -12.73
N ASP A 27 -11.28 -27.92 -13.54
CA ASP A 27 -11.05 -28.16 -14.97
C ASP A 27 -11.68 -27.04 -15.82
N THR A 28 -11.29 -25.80 -15.53
CA THR A 28 -11.68 -24.64 -16.34
C THR A 28 -10.61 -23.57 -16.31
N SER A 29 -10.50 -22.85 -17.43
CA SER A 29 -9.65 -21.67 -17.57
C SER A 29 -10.41 -20.35 -17.39
N ASP A 30 -11.69 -20.40 -17.00
CA ASP A 30 -12.50 -19.20 -16.76
C ASP A 30 -11.99 -18.42 -15.52
N PRO A 31 -11.51 -17.18 -15.68
CA PRO A 31 -11.02 -16.37 -14.57
C PRO A 31 -12.09 -16.10 -13.51
N ASN A 32 -13.37 -16.04 -13.89
CA ASN A 32 -14.46 -15.77 -12.95
C ASN A 32 -14.69 -16.97 -12.03
N ALA A 33 -14.69 -18.19 -12.58
CA ALA A 33 -14.75 -19.42 -11.81
C ALA A 33 -13.58 -19.52 -10.81
N ILE A 34 -12.35 -19.23 -11.26
CA ILE A 34 -11.14 -19.24 -10.41
C ILE A 34 -11.25 -18.18 -9.30
N SER A 35 -11.65 -16.96 -9.64
CA SER A 35 -11.85 -15.87 -8.67
C SER A 35 -12.89 -16.22 -7.61
N ALA A 36 -14.00 -16.85 -8.01
CA ALA A 36 -15.04 -17.32 -7.10
C ALA A 36 -14.51 -18.37 -6.11
N ILE A 37 -13.60 -19.25 -6.55
CA ILE A 37 -12.96 -20.23 -5.66
C ILE A 37 -12.07 -19.53 -4.64
N ILE A 38 -11.18 -18.63 -5.07
CA ILE A 38 -10.30 -17.88 -4.16
C ILE A 38 -11.14 -17.08 -3.16
N SER A 39 -12.22 -16.45 -3.63
CA SER A 39 -13.16 -15.68 -2.80
C SER A 39 -13.79 -16.51 -1.68
N ARG A 40 -14.09 -17.80 -1.90
CA ARG A 40 -14.65 -18.69 -0.86
C ARG A 40 -13.72 -18.91 0.32
N PHE A 41 -12.40 -18.88 0.09
CA PHE A 41 -11.39 -19.03 1.14
C PHE A 41 -10.91 -17.68 1.68
N SER A 42 -11.34 -16.59 1.03
CA SER A 42 -10.95 -15.24 1.39
C SER A 42 -11.86 -14.65 2.46
N HIS A 43 -11.33 -13.70 3.20
CA HIS A 43 -12.12 -12.90 4.13
C HIS A 43 -11.59 -11.47 4.19
N ILE A 44 -12.40 -10.56 4.71
CA ILE A 44 -11.99 -9.17 4.91
C ILE A 44 -11.21 -9.10 6.24
N PRO A 45 -9.90 -8.81 6.21
CA PRO A 45 -9.12 -8.67 7.43
C PRO A 45 -9.52 -7.38 8.14
N LYS A 46 -9.45 -7.39 9.48
CA LYS A 46 -9.59 -6.17 10.26
C LYS A 46 -8.36 -5.29 10.03
N LEU A 47 -8.60 -4.02 9.74
CA LEU A 47 -7.54 -3.04 9.59
C LEU A 47 -6.93 -2.73 10.96
N LYS A 48 -5.60 -2.78 11.07
CA LYS A 48 -4.90 -2.39 12.29
C LYS A 48 -5.08 -0.88 12.52
N GLU A 49 -5.22 -0.45 13.77
CA GLU A 49 -5.35 0.97 14.13
C GLU A 49 -4.20 1.80 13.59
N GLU A 50 -2.97 1.29 13.72
CA GLU A 50 -1.76 1.93 13.20
C GLU A 50 -1.55 1.79 11.68
N SER A 51 -2.53 1.27 10.94
CA SER A 51 -2.41 1.11 9.49
C SER A 51 -2.17 2.47 8.81
N PRO A 52 -1.17 2.58 7.91
CA PRO A 52 -0.97 3.78 7.09
C PRO A 52 -2.20 4.15 6.25
N TYR A 53 -3.12 3.20 6.03
CA TYR A 53 -4.38 3.47 5.35
C TYR A 53 -5.21 4.55 6.04
N HIS A 54 -5.18 4.65 7.37
CA HIS A 54 -5.87 5.72 8.10
C HIS A 54 -5.27 7.11 7.83
N ARG A 55 -4.01 7.16 7.39
CA ARG A 55 -3.27 8.38 7.08
C ARG A 55 -3.38 8.78 5.60
N MET A 56 -4.21 8.10 4.81
CA MET A 56 -4.30 8.28 3.35
C MET A 56 -4.57 9.75 2.94
N LYS A 57 -5.39 10.49 3.70
CA LYS A 57 -5.63 11.92 3.43
C LYS A 57 -4.35 12.75 3.53
N ILE A 58 -3.54 12.50 4.57
CA ILE A 58 -2.26 13.19 4.79
C ILE A 58 -1.26 12.78 3.70
N ILE A 59 -1.17 11.48 3.41
CA ILE A 59 -0.30 10.93 2.36
C ILE A 59 -0.62 11.59 1.01
N ASN A 60 -1.88 11.58 0.59
CA ASN A 60 -2.31 12.14 -0.68
C ASN A 60 -1.98 13.63 -0.78
N ARG A 61 -2.21 14.40 0.29
CA ARG A 61 -1.85 15.82 0.32
C ARG A 61 -0.34 16.03 0.19
N CYS A 62 0.46 15.38 1.04
CA CYS A 62 1.92 15.62 1.08
C CYS A 62 2.62 15.12 -0.18
N PHE A 63 2.27 13.93 -0.68
CA PHE A 63 2.93 13.31 -1.85
C PHE A 63 2.33 13.75 -3.19
N SER A 64 1.39 14.70 -3.20
CA SER A 64 0.89 15.34 -4.42
C SER A 64 1.76 16.51 -4.93
N GLN A 65 2.68 17.01 -4.11
CA GLN A 65 3.61 18.08 -4.48
C GLN A 65 4.52 17.68 -5.65
N ARG A 66 5.14 18.66 -6.34
CA ARG A 66 5.91 18.45 -7.57
C ARG A 66 7.38 18.13 -7.34
N THR A 67 7.97 18.46 -6.21
CA THR A 67 9.38 18.15 -5.93
C THR A 67 9.55 17.38 -4.63
N ILE A 68 10.71 16.70 -4.46
CA ILE A 68 11.02 16.01 -3.19
C ILE A 68 11.13 17.04 -2.06
N GLU A 69 11.68 18.20 -2.36
CA GLU A 69 11.82 19.33 -1.45
C GLU A 69 10.43 19.80 -0.96
N GLU A 70 9.47 20.03 -1.85
CA GLU A 70 8.11 20.40 -1.48
C GLU A 70 7.40 19.30 -0.68
N ILE A 71 7.61 18.02 -1.01
CA ILE A 71 7.06 16.89 -0.24
C ILE A 71 7.59 16.92 1.19
N ILE A 72 8.90 17.09 1.38
CA ILE A 72 9.53 17.16 2.70
C ILE A 72 9.02 18.37 3.47
N SER A 73 8.99 19.56 2.85
CA SER A 73 8.47 20.78 3.49
C SER A 73 7.01 20.63 3.92
N THR A 74 6.16 20.00 3.10
CA THR A 74 4.76 19.77 3.45
C THR A 74 4.63 18.77 4.61
N LEU A 75 5.44 17.70 4.62
CA LEU A 75 5.48 16.76 5.75
C LEU A 75 5.95 17.43 7.05
N GLU A 76 6.93 18.33 6.97
CA GLU A 76 7.42 19.09 8.13
C GLU A 76 6.32 20.00 8.70
N ILE A 77 5.54 20.66 7.86
CA ILE A 77 4.36 21.45 8.29
C ILE A 77 3.34 20.55 8.99
N GLU A 78 3.04 19.38 8.42
CA GLU A 78 2.10 18.43 9.05
C GLU A 78 2.58 17.89 10.40
N ALA A 79 3.89 17.74 10.57
CA ALA A 79 4.49 17.30 11.83
C ALA A 79 4.34 18.34 12.95
N LEU A 80 4.14 19.63 12.62
CA LEU A 80 3.87 20.69 13.60
C LEU A 80 2.42 20.62 14.12
N ASP A 81 1.46 20.36 13.23
CA ASP A 81 0.04 20.30 13.58
C ASP A 81 -0.33 19.01 14.31
N LYS A 82 0.36 17.91 14.02
CA LYS A 82 0.11 16.59 14.61
C LYS A 82 1.41 15.91 15.01
N LYS A 83 1.51 15.58 16.29
CA LYS A 83 2.56 14.71 16.80
C LYS A 83 2.27 13.26 16.40
N ASP A 84 2.62 12.91 15.16
CA ASP A 84 2.52 11.56 14.60
C ASP A 84 3.93 11.01 14.30
N ASP A 85 4.28 9.93 15.00
CA ASP A 85 5.57 9.25 14.85
C ASP A 85 5.80 8.74 13.42
N TRP A 86 4.73 8.44 12.69
CA TRP A 86 4.81 8.04 11.28
C TRP A 86 5.35 9.17 10.39
N ILE A 87 4.92 10.43 10.62
CA ILE A 87 5.37 11.56 9.82
C ILE A 87 6.86 11.82 10.09
N THR A 88 7.24 11.83 11.36
CA THR A 88 8.64 12.06 11.78
C THR A 88 9.58 10.99 11.22
N SER A 89 9.20 9.72 11.33
CA SER A 89 9.98 8.60 10.77
C SER A 89 10.05 8.63 9.24
N THR A 90 9.00 9.10 8.57
CA THR A 90 8.97 9.28 7.11
C THR A 90 9.93 10.39 6.67
N ILE A 91 9.91 11.55 7.33
CA ILE A 91 10.85 12.65 7.04
C ILE A 91 12.30 12.19 7.23
N TYR A 92 12.58 11.50 8.35
CA TYR A 92 13.90 10.95 8.61
C TYR A 92 14.36 9.99 7.50
N SER A 93 13.47 9.08 7.07
CA SER A 93 13.77 8.10 6.02
C SER A 93 14.04 8.78 4.66
N LEU A 94 13.27 9.81 4.31
CA LEU A 94 13.49 10.59 3.08
C LEU A 94 14.83 11.34 3.13
N LYS A 95 15.16 12.00 4.25
CA LYS A 95 16.43 12.73 4.41
C LYS A 95 17.65 11.81 4.42
N LYS A 96 17.49 10.56 4.83
CA LYS A 96 18.57 9.56 4.81
C LYS A 96 18.83 8.97 3.42
N ALA A 97 17.84 9.00 2.52
CA ALA A 97 17.97 8.46 1.18
C ALA A 97 18.77 9.39 0.24
N SER A 98 19.30 8.84 -0.85
CA SER A 98 20.00 9.61 -1.88
C SER A 98 19.05 10.63 -2.53
N PRO A 99 19.36 11.95 -2.50
CA PRO A 99 18.51 12.98 -3.11
C PRO A 99 18.30 12.74 -4.61
N THR A 100 19.33 12.28 -5.31
CA THR A 100 19.26 11.96 -6.74
C THR A 100 18.32 10.80 -7.00
N SER A 101 18.42 9.72 -6.21
CA SER A 101 17.55 8.55 -6.36
C SER A 101 16.08 8.91 -6.10
N LEU A 102 15.82 9.73 -5.08
CA LEU A 102 14.46 10.20 -4.78
C LEU A 102 13.86 11.02 -5.93
N LYS A 103 14.64 11.93 -6.52
CA LYS A 103 14.19 12.75 -7.66
C LYS A 103 13.91 11.89 -8.90
N ILE A 104 14.78 10.93 -9.20
CA ILE A 104 14.58 9.98 -10.31
C ILE A 104 13.32 9.15 -10.08
N PHE A 105 13.14 8.61 -8.87
CA PHE A 105 11.97 7.79 -8.53
C PHE A 105 10.67 8.58 -8.64
N LEU A 106 10.62 9.79 -8.09
CA LEU A 106 9.43 10.65 -8.17
C LEU A 106 9.06 10.96 -9.62
N ARG A 107 10.05 11.25 -10.46
CA ARG A 107 9.86 11.46 -11.89
C ARG A 107 9.29 10.21 -12.56
N SER A 108 9.90 9.05 -12.32
CA SER A 108 9.48 7.77 -12.90
C SER A 108 8.02 7.43 -12.56
N ILE A 109 7.59 7.60 -11.31
CA ILE A 109 6.21 7.33 -10.90
C ILE A 109 5.21 8.27 -11.59
N ARG A 110 5.58 9.53 -11.84
CA ARG A 110 4.67 10.48 -12.50
C ARG A 110 4.59 10.33 -14.00
N GLU A 111 5.70 10.02 -14.64
CA GLU A 111 5.73 9.76 -16.09
C GLU A 111 5.10 8.40 -16.43
N GLY A 112 5.08 7.45 -15.48
CA GLY A 112 4.45 6.13 -15.65
C GLY A 112 2.95 6.08 -15.31
N ARG A 113 2.35 7.18 -14.87
CA ARG A 113 0.89 7.30 -14.67
C ARG A 113 0.24 7.78 -15.95
#